data_AF-A0A5C5Z4U2-F1
#
_entry.id   AF-A0A5C5Z4U2-F1
#
_cell.length_a   1.000
_cell.length_b   1.000
_cell.length_c   1.000
_cell.angle_alpha   90.00
_cell.angle_beta   90.00
_cell.angle_gamma   90.00
#
_symmetry.space_group_name_H-M   'P 1'
#
loop_
_entity.id
_entity.type
_entity.pdbx_description
1 polymer ?
#
loop_
_entity_poly.entity_id
_entity_poly.type
_entity_poly.pdbx_seq_one_letter_code
_entity_poly.pdbx_strand_id
1 'polypeptide(L)'
;MQGLQLTFNQLAESLNTAAVDLLIDTAGATDPSMRLMAMEALLKRSEPECGDVVLTSWETLDLHCRRLLRKKKQWLYPAIEKAIQERTSNLARAISATEALGINNVICLLVPIVETHPSEVIRVSAMEAILELAREVGRDARAERGQSSDRTRIVAALAESVQRYNKHRNDRLVDAFLMVCTWSDRELRALVAPDSPVESLLADRFRTTQRVGIVELLTGFLGRRNVPMFMKEILASRTDEVYRDFFLRMIGHEPSSIILRNLSEIGIPRCCFGDAKLMDQISPDHRAAAVFVYSQAHTDVIAYLRTVVAAINRGGPGVTTAAVLGLSKCEIPEAKVWLRAAIVLSGKDRIAIQADRNASLLEELIELLDNPDAALVRSVRRILKPLHVASMLDRLQALPEEHRRAIGRIVLVIDADAIPHIRDGLRHPVLKKRLAAIAAADALSAVDLLTDAFERISREDHQEARVRACEVMANAESLISLSLLQEMAALPPCPVRDAAVKALSKRSVAVA
;
A
#
# COMPACT_ATOMS: atom_id res chain seq x y z
N MET A 1 -50.59 33.74 -10.77
CA MET A 1 -50.18 32.40 -11.24
C MET A 1 -51.07 31.24 -10.78
N GLN A 2 -51.96 31.39 -9.78
CA GLN A 2 -52.86 30.30 -9.35
C GLN A 2 -53.76 29.73 -10.48
N GLY A 3 -54.23 30.57 -11.41
CA GLY A 3 -55.09 30.12 -12.51
C GLY A 3 -54.43 29.10 -13.42
N LEU A 4 -53.21 29.37 -13.90
CA LEU A 4 -52.47 28.45 -14.78
C LEU A 4 -52.19 27.11 -14.10
N GLN A 5 -51.78 27.15 -12.83
CA GLN A 5 -51.51 25.94 -12.07
C GLN A 5 -52.77 25.06 -11.92
N LEU A 6 -53.93 25.69 -11.71
CA LEU A 6 -55.21 24.99 -11.64
C LEU A 6 -55.59 24.37 -12.98
N THR A 7 -55.34 25.08 -14.09
CA THR A 7 -55.51 24.54 -15.45
C THR A 7 -54.65 23.30 -15.70
N PHE A 8 -53.35 23.36 -15.40
CA PHE A 8 -52.47 22.19 -15.60
C PHE A 8 -52.84 21.01 -14.71
N ASN A 9 -53.30 21.26 -13.48
CA ASN A 9 -53.82 20.19 -12.63
C ASN A 9 -55.08 19.54 -13.21
N GLN A 10 -56.01 20.33 -13.76
CA GLN A 10 -57.18 19.79 -14.45
C GLN A 10 -56.80 18.99 -15.70
N LEU A 11 -55.83 19.47 -16.49
CA LEU A 11 -55.32 18.76 -17.66
C LEU A 11 -54.63 17.44 -17.29
N ALA A 12 -53.95 17.41 -16.15
CA ALA A 12 -53.31 16.20 -15.64
C ALA A 12 -54.31 15.10 -15.25
N GLU A 13 -55.47 15.49 -14.72
CA GLU A 13 -56.51 14.57 -14.22
C GLU A 13 -57.61 14.27 -15.27
N SER A 14 -57.64 15.02 -16.36
CA SER A 14 -58.65 14.89 -17.42
C SER A 14 -58.55 13.54 -18.15
N LEU A 15 -59.68 12.85 -18.32
CA LEU A 15 -59.78 11.64 -19.15
C LEU A 15 -59.77 11.93 -20.66
N ASN A 16 -59.82 13.21 -21.07
CA ASN A 16 -59.82 13.59 -22.47
C ASN A 16 -58.40 13.48 -23.05
N THR A 17 -58.21 12.64 -24.07
CA THR A 17 -56.94 12.46 -24.76
C THR A 17 -56.46 13.73 -25.45
N ALA A 18 -57.35 14.63 -25.86
CA ALA A 18 -56.96 15.94 -26.40
C ALA A 18 -56.19 16.82 -25.40
N ALA A 19 -56.30 16.53 -24.10
CA ALA A 19 -55.46 17.19 -23.09
C ALA A 19 -53.99 16.81 -23.24
N VAL A 20 -53.69 15.58 -23.73
CA VAL A 20 -52.32 15.11 -23.98
C VAL A 20 -51.69 15.96 -25.09
N ASP A 21 -52.38 16.15 -26.21
CA ASP A 21 -51.90 16.97 -27.34
C ASP A 21 -51.59 18.41 -26.90
N LEU A 22 -52.50 19.02 -26.13
CA LEU A 22 -52.30 20.37 -25.60
C LEU A 22 -51.08 20.44 -24.66
N LEU A 23 -50.93 19.46 -23.76
CA LEU A 23 -49.80 19.40 -22.84
C LEU A 23 -48.47 19.19 -23.56
N ILE A 24 -48.46 18.37 -24.62
CA ILE A 24 -47.31 18.15 -25.49
C ILE A 24 -46.89 19.45 -26.17
N ASP A 25 -47.83 20.14 -26.81
CA ASP A 25 -47.54 21.41 -27.50
C ASP A 25 -47.02 22.44 -26.50
N THR A 26 -47.59 22.48 -25.30
CA THR A 26 -47.18 23.40 -24.25
C THR A 26 -45.82 23.03 -23.63
N ALA A 27 -45.43 21.75 -23.63
CA ALA A 27 -44.10 21.32 -23.23
C ALA A 27 -43.00 21.82 -24.21
N GLY A 28 -43.37 22.18 -25.44
CA GLY A 28 -42.51 22.84 -26.42
C GLY A 28 -42.49 24.38 -26.34
N ALA A 29 -43.26 25.00 -25.44
CA ALA A 29 -43.39 26.46 -25.36
C ALA A 29 -42.07 27.17 -25.04
N THR A 30 -41.94 28.44 -25.46
CA THR A 30 -40.76 29.26 -25.15
C THR A 30 -40.65 29.61 -23.67
N ASP A 31 -41.77 29.77 -22.97
CA ASP A 31 -41.82 30.07 -21.54
C ASP A 31 -41.44 28.83 -20.69
N PRO A 32 -40.32 28.88 -19.94
CA PRO A 32 -39.89 27.77 -19.08
C PRO A 32 -40.91 27.39 -18.00
N SER A 33 -41.71 28.34 -17.51
CA SER A 33 -42.71 28.10 -16.46
C SER A 33 -43.85 27.23 -16.98
N MET A 34 -44.38 27.57 -18.16
CA MET A 34 -45.41 26.77 -18.84
C MET A 34 -44.90 25.38 -19.22
N ARG A 35 -43.68 25.27 -19.74
CA ARG A 35 -43.07 23.96 -20.05
C ARG A 35 -43.00 23.05 -18.82
N LEU A 36 -42.55 23.60 -17.69
CA LEU A 36 -42.41 22.82 -16.46
C LEU A 36 -43.77 22.35 -15.94
N MET A 37 -44.79 23.23 -15.90
CA MET A 37 -46.15 22.85 -15.50
C MET A 37 -46.76 21.81 -16.45
N ALA A 38 -46.52 21.95 -17.76
CA ALA A 38 -46.94 20.96 -18.75
C ALA A 38 -46.29 19.60 -18.51
N MET A 39 -44.98 19.58 -18.23
CA MET A 39 -44.28 18.33 -17.92
C MET A 39 -44.73 17.68 -16.61
N GLU A 40 -44.99 18.47 -15.57
CA GLU A 40 -45.55 17.96 -14.31
C GLU A 40 -46.94 17.36 -14.52
N ALA A 41 -47.76 17.96 -15.39
CA ALA A 41 -49.06 17.43 -15.76
C ALA A 41 -48.93 16.13 -16.57
N LEU A 42 -48.05 16.07 -17.58
CA LEU A 42 -47.78 14.85 -18.36
C LEU A 42 -47.31 13.69 -17.49
N LEU A 43 -46.49 13.93 -16.47
CA LEU A 43 -45.99 12.88 -15.59
C LEU A 43 -47.02 12.29 -14.63
N LYS A 44 -48.19 12.94 -14.49
CA LYS A 44 -49.33 12.40 -13.73
C LYS A 44 -50.21 11.50 -14.59
N ARG A 45 -50.05 11.57 -15.91
CA ARG A 45 -50.82 10.81 -16.89
C ARG A 45 -50.25 9.40 -17.08
N SER A 46 -51.12 8.43 -17.38
CA SER A 46 -50.76 7.02 -17.53
C SER A 46 -50.74 6.53 -18.98
N GLU A 47 -51.17 7.37 -19.93
CA GLU A 47 -51.20 7.00 -21.34
C GLU A 47 -49.78 6.82 -21.90
N PRO A 48 -49.50 5.74 -22.64
CA PRO A 48 -48.16 5.44 -23.17
C PRO A 48 -47.69 6.45 -24.23
N GLU A 49 -48.64 7.04 -24.96
CA GLU A 49 -48.39 8.08 -26.00
C GLU A 49 -47.68 9.29 -25.41
N CYS A 50 -47.96 9.64 -24.15
CA CYS A 50 -47.26 10.71 -23.45
C CYS A 50 -45.74 10.45 -23.40
N GLY A 51 -45.34 9.20 -23.14
CA GLY A 51 -43.93 8.81 -23.09
C GLY A 51 -43.26 8.89 -24.45
N ASP A 52 -43.93 8.39 -25.50
CA ASP A 52 -43.42 8.40 -26.89
C ASP A 52 -43.17 9.84 -27.37
N VAL A 53 -44.06 10.77 -27.02
CA VAL A 53 -43.93 12.17 -27.41
C VAL A 53 -42.87 12.90 -26.61
N VAL A 54 -42.82 12.70 -25.29
CA VAL A 54 -41.73 13.25 -24.45
C VAL A 54 -40.37 12.78 -24.96
N LEU A 55 -40.26 11.52 -25.38
CA LEU A 55 -39.04 10.97 -25.96
C LEU A 55 -38.71 11.60 -27.33
N THR A 56 -39.71 11.87 -28.16
CA THR A 56 -39.51 12.54 -29.46
C THR A 56 -38.95 13.95 -29.27
N SER A 57 -39.39 14.65 -28.22
CA SER A 57 -38.92 15.99 -27.85
C SER A 57 -37.66 15.99 -26.97
N TRP A 58 -37.00 14.85 -26.76
CA TRP A 58 -35.90 14.71 -25.79
C TRP A 58 -34.79 15.77 -25.93
N GLU A 59 -34.40 16.07 -27.17
CA GLU A 59 -33.33 17.02 -27.48
C GLU A 59 -33.70 18.47 -27.15
N THR A 60 -35.00 18.82 -27.20
CA THR A 60 -35.50 20.16 -26.90
C THR A 60 -35.82 20.36 -25.42
N LEU A 61 -35.89 19.28 -24.63
CA LEU A 61 -36.11 19.37 -23.19
C LEU A 61 -34.93 20.03 -22.48
N ASP A 62 -35.23 21.07 -21.69
CA ASP A 62 -34.24 21.74 -20.86
C ASP A 62 -33.80 20.91 -19.64
N LEU A 63 -32.77 21.41 -18.93
CA LEU A 63 -32.19 20.72 -17.78
C LEU A 63 -33.19 20.51 -16.64
N HIS A 64 -34.18 21.39 -16.47
CA HIS A 64 -35.18 21.26 -15.40
C HIS A 64 -36.14 20.11 -15.70
N CYS A 65 -36.63 20.02 -16.94
CA CYS A 65 -37.48 18.92 -17.40
C CYS A 65 -36.75 17.57 -17.29
N ARG A 66 -35.48 17.49 -17.72
CA ARG A 66 -34.67 16.26 -17.60
C ARG A 66 -34.44 15.86 -16.14
N ARG A 67 -34.24 16.81 -15.22
CA ARG A 67 -34.13 16.54 -13.77
C ARG A 67 -35.43 15.99 -13.18
N LEU A 68 -36.58 16.51 -13.62
CA LEU A 68 -37.89 16.02 -13.22
C LEU A 68 -38.09 14.57 -13.70
N LEU A 69 -37.79 14.29 -14.97
CA LEU A 69 -37.84 12.96 -15.56
C LEU A 69 -36.92 11.97 -14.84
N ARG A 70 -35.71 12.39 -14.43
CA ARG A 70 -34.79 11.52 -13.67
C ARG A 70 -35.40 11.00 -12.36
N LYS A 71 -36.23 11.80 -11.68
CA LYS A 71 -36.97 11.37 -10.47
C LYS A 71 -38.11 10.40 -10.77
N LYS A 72 -38.58 10.35 -12.02
CA LYS A 72 -39.70 9.54 -12.50
C LYS A 72 -39.29 8.65 -13.67
N LYS A 73 -38.03 8.20 -13.73
CA LYS A 73 -37.47 7.48 -14.89
C LYS A 73 -38.25 6.22 -15.30
N GLN A 74 -38.91 5.56 -14.34
CA GLN A 74 -39.77 4.39 -14.60
C GLN A 74 -40.99 4.71 -15.45
N TRP A 75 -41.45 5.97 -15.45
CA TRP A 75 -42.57 6.42 -16.28
C TRP A 75 -42.18 6.49 -17.76
N LEU A 76 -40.96 6.94 -18.07
CA LEU A 76 -40.47 7.03 -19.45
C LEU A 76 -39.88 5.70 -19.98
N TYR A 77 -39.61 4.75 -19.08
CA TYR A 77 -39.00 3.47 -19.43
C TYR A 77 -39.73 2.71 -20.56
N PRO A 78 -41.07 2.56 -20.56
CA PRO A 78 -41.77 1.82 -21.62
C PRO A 78 -41.56 2.40 -23.02
N ALA A 79 -41.55 3.73 -23.14
CA ALA A 79 -41.31 4.41 -24.42
C ALA A 79 -39.86 4.22 -24.91
N ILE A 80 -38.89 4.29 -23.98
CA ILE A 80 -37.47 4.03 -24.26
C ILE A 80 -37.26 2.58 -24.69
N GLU A 81 -37.81 1.62 -23.94
CA GLU A 81 -37.73 0.19 -24.22
C GLU A 81 -38.30 -0.13 -25.60
N LYS A 82 -39.51 0.36 -25.90
CA LYS A 82 -40.16 0.22 -27.20
C LYS A 82 -39.30 0.78 -28.34
N ALA A 83 -38.81 2.02 -28.21
CA ALA A 83 -37.98 2.64 -29.24
C ALA A 83 -36.67 1.89 -29.53
N ILE A 84 -36.08 1.27 -28.50
CA ILE A 84 -34.84 0.48 -28.62
C ILE A 84 -35.11 -0.89 -29.24
N GLN A 85 -36.16 -1.59 -28.80
CA GLN A 85 -36.55 -2.91 -29.31
C GLN A 85 -36.99 -2.85 -30.77
N GLU A 86 -37.88 -1.91 -31.09
CA GLU A 86 -38.44 -1.73 -32.45
C GLU A 86 -37.48 -0.98 -33.39
N ARG A 87 -36.39 -0.40 -32.86
CA ARG A 87 -35.41 0.40 -33.61
C ARG A 87 -36.07 1.52 -34.41
N THR A 88 -36.99 2.24 -33.77
CA THR A 88 -37.77 3.30 -34.42
C THR A 88 -36.91 4.52 -34.79
N SER A 89 -37.50 5.52 -35.44
CA SER A 89 -36.88 6.83 -35.69
C SER A 89 -36.41 7.55 -34.41
N ASN A 90 -36.91 7.14 -33.25
CA ASN A 90 -36.52 7.67 -31.94
C ASN A 90 -35.37 6.93 -31.26
N LEU A 91 -34.76 5.92 -31.92
CA LEU A 91 -33.69 5.12 -31.32
C LEU A 91 -32.54 5.96 -30.75
N ALA A 92 -32.04 6.95 -31.50
CA ALA A 92 -30.95 7.81 -31.03
C ALA A 92 -31.33 8.62 -29.77
N ARG A 93 -32.58 9.11 -29.71
CA ARG A 93 -33.13 9.82 -28.56
C ARG A 93 -33.30 8.89 -27.36
N ALA A 94 -33.74 7.66 -27.60
CA ALA A 94 -33.90 6.63 -26.58
C ALA A 94 -32.56 6.28 -25.92
N ILE A 95 -31.50 6.14 -26.71
CA ILE A 95 -30.14 5.91 -26.19
C ILE A 95 -29.69 7.09 -25.33
N SER A 96 -29.82 8.32 -25.83
CA SER A 96 -29.45 9.54 -25.08
C SER A 96 -30.26 9.69 -23.78
N ALA A 97 -31.56 9.40 -23.83
CA ALA A 97 -32.43 9.45 -22.66
C ALA A 97 -32.04 8.38 -21.62
N THR A 98 -31.68 7.17 -22.07
CA THR A 98 -31.24 6.08 -21.19
C THR A 98 -30.02 6.47 -20.38
N GLU A 99 -29.00 7.04 -21.05
CA GLU A 99 -27.77 7.52 -20.43
C GLU A 99 -28.07 8.61 -19.38
N ALA A 100 -28.79 9.67 -19.79
CA ALA A 100 -29.06 10.82 -18.92
C ALA A 100 -29.91 10.47 -17.67
N LEU A 101 -30.81 9.50 -17.80
CA LEU A 101 -31.72 9.08 -16.75
C LEU A 101 -31.16 7.95 -15.87
N GLY A 102 -30.06 7.30 -16.27
CA GLY A 102 -29.47 6.18 -15.53
C GLY A 102 -30.40 4.96 -15.50
N ILE A 103 -30.91 4.55 -16.66
CA ILE A 103 -31.84 3.43 -16.80
C ILE A 103 -31.05 2.15 -17.13
N ASN A 104 -30.65 1.42 -16.09
CA ASN A 104 -29.66 0.34 -16.20
C ASN A 104 -30.18 -0.94 -16.88
N ASN A 105 -31.48 -1.26 -16.75
CA ASN A 105 -32.09 -2.46 -17.32
C ASN A 105 -32.10 -2.47 -18.86
N VAL A 106 -31.90 -1.30 -19.49
CA VAL A 106 -31.82 -1.15 -20.95
C VAL A 106 -30.49 -1.64 -21.52
N ILE A 107 -29.43 -1.83 -20.71
CA ILE A 107 -28.13 -2.31 -21.20
C ILE A 107 -28.28 -3.59 -22.04
N CYS A 108 -29.10 -4.54 -21.60
CA CYS A 108 -29.35 -5.79 -22.32
C CYS A 108 -29.91 -5.57 -23.74
N LEU A 109 -30.69 -4.51 -23.93
CA LEU A 109 -31.29 -4.15 -25.21
C LEU A 109 -30.31 -3.38 -26.12
N LEU A 110 -29.34 -2.66 -25.53
CA LEU A 110 -28.33 -1.92 -26.26
C LEU A 110 -27.21 -2.81 -26.80
N VAL A 111 -26.90 -3.95 -26.14
CA VAL A 111 -25.82 -4.86 -26.57
C VAL A 111 -25.98 -5.31 -28.02
N PRO A 112 -27.14 -5.83 -28.49
CA PRO A 112 -27.31 -6.20 -29.90
C PRO A 112 -27.19 -5.03 -30.87
N ILE A 113 -27.53 -3.81 -30.44
CA ILE A 113 -27.41 -2.59 -31.25
C ILE A 113 -25.94 -2.27 -31.47
N VAL A 114 -25.13 -2.30 -30.42
CA VAL A 114 -23.69 -2.09 -30.55
C VAL A 114 -23.02 -3.16 -31.41
N GLU A 115 -23.46 -4.42 -31.33
CA GLU A 115 -22.88 -5.51 -32.12
C GLU A 115 -23.20 -5.44 -33.61
N THR A 116 -24.42 -5.05 -33.99
CA THR A 116 -24.94 -5.32 -35.35
C THR A 116 -25.61 -4.13 -36.06
N HIS A 117 -25.88 -3.01 -35.38
CA HIS A 117 -26.62 -1.91 -36.01
C HIS A 117 -25.83 -1.31 -37.17
N PRO A 118 -26.44 -1.03 -38.35
CA PRO A 118 -25.71 -0.56 -39.53
C PRO A 118 -25.08 0.82 -39.36
N SER A 119 -25.77 1.76 -38.69
CA SER A 119 -25.25 3.10 -38.41
C SER A 119 -24.17 3.09 -37.33
N GLU A 120 -22.97 3.57 -37.66
CA GLU A 120 -21.86 3.72 -36.72
C GLU A 120 -22.16 4.71 -35.60
N VAL A 121 -22.80 5.85 -35.93
CA VAL A 121 -23.18 6.87 -34.93
C VAL A 121 -24.06 6.28 -33.84
N ILE A 122 -25.03 5.43 -34.22
CA ILE A 122 -25.91 4.76 -33.27
C ILE A 122 -25.14 3.72 -32.43
N ARG A 123 -24.22 2.96 -33.05
CA ARG A 123 -23.37 2.01 -32.31
C ARG A 123 -22.49 2.72 -31.27
N VAL A 124 -21.88 3.85 -31.64
CA VAL A 124 -21.00 4.63 -30.76
C VAL A 124 -21.80 5.19 -29.59
N SER A 125 -22.95 5.82 -29.86
CA SER A 125 -23.83 6.36 -28.82
C SER A 125 -24.35 5.28 -27.88
N ALA A 126 -24.79 4.13 -28.41
CA ALA A 126 -25.23 3.01 -27.58
C ALA A 126 -24.09 2.44 -26.71
N MET A 127 -22.87 2.38 -27.24
CA MET A 127 -21.70 1.93 -26.49
C MET A 127 -21.36 2.92 -25.36
N GLU A 128 -21.40 4.23 -25.60
CA GLU A 128 -21.16 5.24 -24.57
C GLU A 128 -22.17 5.13 -23.42
N ALA A 129 -23.45 5.01 -23.76
CA ALA A 129 -24.50 4.74 -22.77
C ALA A 129 -24.24 3.45 -21.97
N ILE A 130 -23.88 2.34 -22.63
CA ILE A 130 -23.55 1.08 -21.94
C ILE A 130 -22.38 1.28 -20.96
N LEU A 131 -21.32 1.98 -21.35
CA LEU A 131 -20.15 2.17 -20.49
C LEU A 131 -20.47 2.98 -19.24
N GLU A 132 -21.25 4.05 -19.40
CA GLU A 132 -21.62 4.91 -18.29
C GLU A 132 -22.53 4.18 -17.30
N LEU A 133 -23.54 3.47 -17.80
CA LEU A 133 -24.45 2.67 -16.97
C LEU A 133 -23.73 1.49 -16.31
N ALA A 134 -22.85 0.78 -17.04
CA ALA A 134 -22.06 -0.33 -16.48
C ALA A 134 -21.11 0.14 -15.37
N ARG A 135 -20.55 1.34 -15.50
CA ARG A 135 -19.70 1.98 -14.48
C ARG A 135 -20.48 2.22 -13.18
N GLU A 136 -21.69 2.77 -13.27
CA GLU A 136 -22.56 2.98 -12.11
C GLU A 136 -22.96 1.65 -11.45
N VAL A 137 -23.49 0.70 -12.24
CA VAL A 137 -23.94 -0.61 -11.74
C VAL A 137 -22.80 -1.38 -11.07
N GLY A 138 -21.62 -1.40 -11.68
CA GLY A 138 -20.46 -2.11 -11.14
C GLY A 138 -19.89 -1.48 -9.87
N ARG A 139 -19.86 -0.15 -9.79
CA ARG A 139 -19.45 0.59 -8.59
C ARG A 139 -20.36 0.28 -7.41
N ASP A 140 -21.68 0.33 -7.62
CA ASP A 140 -22.66 0.06 -6.57
C ASP A 140 -22.59 -1.40 -6.11
N ALA A 141 -22.42 -2.34 -7.06
CA ALA A 141 -22.27 -3.76 -6.76
C ALA A 141 -21.03 -4.08 -5.92
N ARG A 142 -19.88 -3.47 -6.22
CA ARG A 142 -18.64 -3.67 -5.45
C ARG A 142 -18.65 -2.99 -4.08
N ALA A 143 -19.39 -1.88 -3.94
CA ALA A 143 -19.56 -1.20 -2.66
C ALA A 143 -20.61 -1.87 -1.75
N GLU A 144 -21.18 -3.00 -2.15
CA GLU A 144 -22.29 -3.69 -1.47
C GLU A 144 -23.54 -2.80 -1.28
N ARG A 145 -23.66 -1.73 -2.08
CA ARG A 145 -24.77 -0.78 -2.02
C ARG A 145 -25.89 -1.23 -2.93
N GLY A 146 -26.77 -2.09 -2.41
CA GLY A 146 -27.98 -2.53 -3.11
C GLY A 146 -27.70 -3.49 -4.26
N GLN A 147 -28.19 -4.72 -4.16
CA GLN A 147 -28.21 -5.62 -5.30
C GLN A 147 -29.37 -5.21 -6.21
N SER A 148 -29.08 -4.58 -7.35
CA SER A 148 -30.11 -4.40 -8.36
C SER A 148 -30.49 -5.78 -8.92
N SER A 149 -31.78 -6.10 -8.94
CA SER A 149 -32.31 -7.34 -9.51
C SER A 149 -31.88 -7.54 -10.96
N ASP A 150 -31.60 -6.45 -11.67
CA ASP A 150 -31.27 -6.43 -13.08
C ASP A 150 -29.79 -6.71 -13.36
N ARG A 151 -28.89 -6.59 -12.37
CA ARG A 151 -27.45 -6.78 -12.58
C ARG A 151 -27.13 -8.15 -13.14
N THR A 152 -27.74 -9.20 -12.61
CA THR A 152 -27.51 -10.57 -13.07
C THR A 152 -27.84 -10.73 -14.56
N ARG A 153 -28.92 -10.11 -15.04
CA ARG A 153 -29.29 -10.11 -16.46
C ARG A 153 -28.28 -9.34 -17.31
N ILE A 154 -27.84 -8.18 -16.80
CA ILE A 154 -26.84 -7.32 -17.48
C ILE A 154 -25.50 -8.07 -17.63
N VAL A 155 -25.01 -8.69 -16.56
CA VAL A 155 -23.77 -9.48 -16.57
C VAL A 155 -23.88 -10.64 -17.56
N ALA A 156 -24.99 -11.38 -17.56
CA ALA A 156 -25.21 -12.48 -18.49
C ALA A 156 -25.24 -12.02 -19.96
N ALA A 157 -25.96 -10.93 -20.27
CA ALA A 157 -26.03 -10.40 -21.63
C ALA A 157 -24.66 -9.92 -22.14
N LEU A 158 -23.89 -9.23 -21.29
CA LEU A 158 -22.55 -8.79 -21.63
C LEU A 158 -21.56 -9.96 -21.74
N ALA A 159 -21.69 -11.00 -20.91
CA ALA A 159 -20.87 -12.20 -21.01
C ALA A 159 -21.09 -12.96 -22.33
N GLU A 160 -22.36 -13.09 -22.76
CA GLU A 160 -22.69 -13.68 -24.07
C GLU A 160 -22.09 -12.84 -25.21
N SER A 161 -22.13 -11.52 -25.10
CA SER A 161 -21.48 -10.62 -26.05
C SER A 161 -19.96 -10.86 -26.13
N VAL A 162 -19.28 -10.98 -24.98
CA VAL A 162 -17.83 -11.30 -24.94
C VAL A 162 -17.53 -12.62 -25.63
N GLN A 163 -18.36 -13.65 -25.48
CA GLN A 163 -18.19 -14.93 -26.20
C GLN A 163 -18.33 -14.77 -27.72
N ARG A 164 -19.08 -13.76 -28.18
CA ARG A 164 -19.26 -13.43 -29.60
C ARG A 164 -18.23 -12.40 -30.11
N TYR A 165 -17.19 -12.09 -29.34
CA TYR A 165 -16.17 -11.10 -29.69
C TYR A 165 -15.60 -11.29 -31.09
N ASN A 166 -15.35 -12.52 -31.52
CA ASN A 166 -14.82 -12.81 -32.86
C ASN A 166 -15.71 -12.31 -34.02
N LYS A 167 -17.01 -12.08 -33.77
CA LYS A 167 -17.97 -11.57 -34.75
C LYS A 167 -17.96 -10.04 -34.85
N HIS A 168 -17.92 -9.34 -33.72
CA HIS A 168 -18.11 -7.88 -33.67
C HIS A 168 -16.81 -7.09 -33.36
N ARG A 169 -15.76 -7.74 -32.84
CA ARG A 169 -14.43 -7.16 -32.51
C ARG A 169 -14.50 -5.84 -31.74
N ASN A 170 -15.39 -5.74 -30.77
CA ASN A 170 -15.61 -4.52 -30.00
C ASN A 170 -15.08 -4.68 -28.57
N ASP A 171 -13.87 -4.17 -28.33
CA ASP A 171 -13.22 -4.22 -27.02
C ASP A 171 -13.99 -3.45 -25.93
N ARG A 172 -14.75 -2.42 -26.31
CA ARG A 172 -15.50 -1.60 -25.34
C ARG A 172 -16.63 -2.39 -24.69
N LEU A 173 -17.20 -3.41 -25.37
CA LEU A 173 -18.17 -4.32 -24.75
C LEU A 173 -17.51 -5.25 -23.72
N VAL A 174 -16.27 -5.66 -23.97
CA VAL A 174 -15.46 -6.42 -22.99
C VAL A 174 -15.18 -5.56 -21.77
N ASP A 175 -14.82 -4.29 -21.97
CA ASP A 175 -14.65 -3.36 -20.86
C ASP A 175 -15.96 -3.15 -20.08
N ALA A 176 -17.11 -3.04 -20.75
CA ALA A 176 -18.41 -2.93 -20.11
C ALA A 176 -18.69 -4.14 -19.21
N PHE A 177 -18.46 -5.34 -19.73
CA PHE A 177 -18.56 -6.59 -18.97
C PHE A 177 -17.67 -6.55 -17.72
N LEU A 178 -16.38 -6.21 -17.88
CA LEU A 178 -15.44 -6.15 -16.76
C LEU A 178 -15.78 -5.05 -15.74
N MET A 179 -16.35 -3.92 -16.17
CA MET A 179 -16.75 -2.85 -15.26
C MET A 179 -17.93 -3.24 -14.37
N VAL A 180 -18.91 -3.98 -14.91
CA VAL A 180 -20.12 -4.38 -14.18
C VAL A 180 -19.89 -5.60 -13.27
N CYS A 181 -18.88 -6.42 -13.58
CA CYS A 181 -18.60 -7.65 -12.85
C CYS A 181 -18.08 -7.42 -11.43
N THR A 182 -18.36 -8.42 -10.61
CA THR A 182 -17.83 -8.66 -9.27
C THR A 182 -17.14 -10.02 -9.24
N TRP A 183 -16.28 -10.25 -8.24
CA TRP A 183 -15.52 -11.48 -8.12
C TRP A 183 -16.35 -12.74 -7.86
N SER A 184 -17.63 -12.60 -7.47
CA SER A 184 -18.53 -13.73 -7.20
C SER A 184 -19.33 -14.14 -8.44
N ASP A 185 -19.40 -13.30 -9.46
CA ASP A 185 -20.21 -13.55 -10.65
C ASP A 185 -19.73 -14.82 -11.37
N ARG A 186 -20.70 -15.67 -11.75
CA ARG A 186 -20.44 -16.98 -12.35
C ARG A 186 -19.82 -16.81 -13.73
N GLU A 187 -20.31 -15.84 -14.47
CA GLU A 187 -19.92 -15.49 -15.83
C GLU A 187 -18.45 -15.07 -15.87
N LEU A 188 -18.02 -14.18 -14.97
CA LEU A 188 -16.62 -13.79 -14.86
C LEU A 188 -15.74 -15.02 -14.60
N ARG A 189 -16.09 -15.84 -13.60
CA ARG A 189 -15.32 -17.05 -13.25
C ARG A 189 -15.22 -18.05 -14.40
N ALA A 190 -16.27 -18.21 -15.21
CA ALA A 190 -16.25 -19.06 -16.38
C ALA A 190 -15.33 -18.50 -17.48
N LEU A 191 -15.36 -17.19 -17.71
CA LEU A 191 -14.57 -16.56 -18.77
C LEU A 191 -13.08 -16.37 -18.39
N VAL A 192 -12.74 -16.32 -17.10
CA VAL A 192 -11.34 -16.30 -16.61
C VAL A 192 -10.81 -17.69 -16.24
N ALA A 193 -11.60 -18.74 -16.47
CA ALA A 193 -11.13 -20.11 -16.24
C ALA A 193 -10.02 -20.45 -17.25
N PRO A 194 -9.07 -21.34 -16.88
CA PRO A 194 -8.13 -21.90 -17.84
C PRO A 194 -8.87 -22.48 -19.05
N ASP A 195 -8.29 -22.32 -20.23
CA ASP A 195 -8.82 -22.81 -21.53
C ASP A 195 -10.06 -22.05 -22.04
N SER A 196 -10.42 -20.94 -21.42
CA SER A 196 -11.46 -20.05 -21.95
C SER A 196 -11.02 -19.46 -23.30
N PRO A 197 -11.86 -19.53 -24.35
CA PRO A 197 -11.49 -19.01 -25.68
C PRO A 197 -11.29 -17.49 -25.71
N VAL A 198 -11.69 -16.79 -24.65
CA VAL A 198 -11.54 -15.33 -24.50
C VAL A 198 -10.50 -14.97 -23.42
N GLU A 199 -9.74 -15.94 -22.89
CA GLU A 199 -8.74 -15.70 -21.85
C GLU A 199 -7.71 -14.64 -22.28
N SER A 200 -7.15 -14.78 -23.49
CA SER A 200 -6.16 -13.84 -24.03
C SER A 200 -6.73 -12.42 -24.17
N LEU A 201 -7.96 -12.31 -24.66
CA LEU A 201 -8.67 -11.04 -24.77
C LEU A 201 -8.83 -10.37 -23.39
N LEU A 202 -9.31 -11.11 -22.38
CA LEU A 202 -9.45 -10.58 -21.03
C LEU A 202 -8.10 -10.21 -20.42
N ALA A 203 -7.08 -11.04 -20.61
CA ALA A 203 -5.72 -10.78 -20.14
C ALA A 203 -5.17 -9.46 -20.73
N ASP A 204 -5.37 -9.23 -22.03
CA ASP A 204 -4.95 -8.01 -22.71
C ASP A 204 -5.70 -6.78 -22.18
N ARG A 205 -7.02 -6.88 -21.94
CA ARG A 205 -7.80 -5.80 -21.32
C ARG A 205 -7.29 -5.51 -19.90
N PHE A 206 -7.09 -6.51 -19.07
CA PHE A 206 -6.58 -6.34 -17.70
C PHE A 206 -5.17 -5.78 -17.66
N ARG A 207 -4.32 -6.07 -18.64
CA ARG A 207 -2.95 -5.57 -18.71
C ARG A 207 -2.88 -4.09 -19.11
N THR A 208 -3.76 -3.65 -20.01
CA THR A 208 -3.64 -2.33 -20.68
C THR A 208 -4.62 -1.28 -20.19
N THR A 209 -5.72 -1.68 -19.56
CA THR A 209 -6.78 -0.75 -19.16
C THR A 209 -6.34 0.21 -18.05
N GLN A 210 -6.81 1.46 -18.17
CA GLN A 210 -6.71 2.50 -17.14
C GLN A 210 -8.07 2.81 -16.50
N ARG A 211 -9.13 2.07 -16.88
CA ARG A 211 -10.46 2.31 -16.34
C ARG A 211 -10.53 1.84 -14.89
N VAL A 212 -10.85 2.77 -14.00
CA VAL A 212 -10.91 2.56 -12.54
C VAL A 212 -11.68 1.29 -12.17
N GLY A 213 -12.87 1.07 -12.73
CA GLY A 213 -13.67 -0.12 -12.39
C GLY A 213 -13.01 -1.45 -12.79
N ILE A 214 -12.20 -1.49 -13.84
CA ILE A 214 -11.51 -2.72 -14.24
C ILE A 214 -10.25 -2.92 -13.40
N VAL A 215 -9.53 -1.84 -13.08
CA VAL A 215 -8.37 -1.86 -12.16
C VAL A 215 -8.79 -2.29 -10.76
N GLU A 216 -9.93 -1.81 -10.27
CA GLU A 216 -10.54 -2.25 -9.00
C GLU A 216 -10.89 -3.74 -9.04
N LEU A 217 -11.51 -4.22 -10.12
CA LEU A 217 -11.78 -5.65 -10.30
C LEU A 217 -10.49 -6.48 -10.26
N LEU A 218 -9.47 -6.06 -11.01
CA LEU A 218 -8.17 -6.75 -11.08
C LEU A 218 -7.54 -6.85 -9.69
N THR A 219 -7.37 -5.73 -9.01
CA THR A 219 -6.71 -5.67 -7.70
C THR A 219 -7.47 -6.47 -6.64
N GLY A 220 -8.80 -6.49 -6.67
CA GLY A 220 -9.57 -7.30 -5.72
C GLY A 220 -9.47 -8.81 -5.91
N PHE A 221 -8.87 -9.32 -7.00
CA PHE A 221 -8.47 -10.73 -7.06
C PHE A 221 -7.43 -11.08 -5.98
N LEU A 222 -6.67 -10.11 -5.48
CA LEU A 222 -5.73 -10.31 -4.37
C LEU A 222 -6.43 -10.82 -3.10
N GLY A 223 -7.71 -10.51 -2.89
CA GLY A 223 -8.50 -11.00 -1.76
C GLY A 223 -9.15 -12.38 -1.98
N ARG A 224 -8.89 -13.06 -3.10
CA ARG A 224 -9.56 -14.31 -3.48
C ARG A 224 -8.68 -15.52 -3.25
N ARG A 225 -9.29 -16.64 -2.85
CA ARG A 225 -8.57 -17.90 -2.57
C ARG A 225 -8.00 -18.55 -3.84
N ASN A 226 -8.70 -18.39 -4.97
CA ASN A 226 -8.34 -18.98 -6.25
C ASN A 226 -8.14 -17.85 -7.27
N VAL A 227 -6.88 -17.48 -7.50
CA VAL A 227 -6.50 -16.48 -8.51
C VAL A 227 -5.90 -17.22 -9.71
N PRO A 228 -6.46 -17.07 -10.92
CA PRO A 228 -5.89 -17.65 -12.13
C PRO A 228 -4.43 -17.22 -12.35
N MET A 229 -3.60 -18.10 -12.93
CA MET A 229 -2.15 -17.83 -13.06
C MET A 229 -1.87 -16.57 -13.89
N PHE A 230 -2.53 -16.40 -15.05
CA PHE A 230 -2.36 -15.22 -15.88
C PHE A 230 -2.74 -13.92 -15.14
N MET A 231 -3.69 -13.96 -14.20
CA MET A 231 -4.04 -12.80 -13.37
C MET A 231 -2.91 -12.45 -12.40
N LYS A 232 -2.23 -13.45 -11.81
CA LYS A 232 -1.05 -13.21 -10.96
C LYS A 232 0.08 -12.57 -11.76
N GLU A 233 0.31 -13.03 -12.98
CA GLU A 233 1.31 -12.46 -13.88
C GLU A 233 1.00 -11.00 -14.24
N ILE A 234 -0.28 -10.67 -14.49
CA ILE A 234 -0.71 -9.30 -14.72
C ILE A 234 -0.53 -8.45 -13.45
N LEU A 235 -0.94 -8.97 -12.28
CA LEU A 235 -0.76 -8.28 -11.00
C LEU A 235 0.73 -7.98 -10.70
N ALA A 236 1.63 -8.89 -11.05
CA ALA A 236 3.07 -8.71 -10.89
C ALA A 236 3.66 -7.71 -11.91
N SER A 237 3.18 -7.73 -13.16
CA SER A 237 3.84 -7.03 -14.28
C SER A 237 3.40 -5.59 -14.51
N ARG A 238 2.25 -5.15 -13.97
CA ARG A 238 1.77 -3.77 -14.15
C ARG A 238 2.68 -2.73 -13.47
N THR A 239 2.81 -1.58 -14.13
CA THR A 239 3.76 -0.50 -13.77
C THR A 239 3.09 0.85 -13.50
N ASP A 240 1.80 1.01 -13.81
CA ASP A 240 1.12 2.31 -13.75
C ASP A 240 0.70 2.72 -12.33
N GLU A 241 0.60 4.03 -12.11
CA GLU A 241 0.33 4.61 -10.78
C GLU A 241 -1.11 4.39 -10.32
N VAL A 242 -2.07 4.42 -11.25
CA VAL A 242 -3.48 4.15 -10.96
C VAL A 242 -3.62 2.73 -10.41
N TYR A 243 -2.99 1.75 -11.06
CA TYR A 243 -2.93 0.39 -10.54
C TYR A 243 -2.25 0.30 -9.17
N ARG A 244 -1.11 0.97 -8.97
CA ARG A 244 -0.40 1.00 -7.69
C ARG A 244 -1.29 1.45 -6.53
N ASP A 245 -2.05 2.53 -6.73
CA ASP A 245 -2.98 3.06 -5.73
C ASP A 245 -4.04 2.03 -5.34
N PHE A 246 -4.76 1.47 -6.32
CA PHE A 246 -5.77 0.44 -6.07
C PHE A 246 -5.19 -0.85 -5.46
N PHE A 247 -3.99 -1.25 -5.88
CA PHE A 247 -3.33 -2.45 -5.38
C PHE A 247 -2.97 -2.30 -3.89
N LEU A 248 -2.33 -1.18 -3.51
CA LEU A 248 -1.96 -0.91 -2.12
C LEU A 248 -3.20 -0.66 -1.25
N ARG A 249 -4.24 -0.02 -1.81
CA ARG A 249 -5.54 0.15 -1.13
C ARG A 249 -6.21 -1.19 -0.83
N MET A 250 -6.15 -2.15 -1.75
CA MET A 250 -6.73 -3.48 -1.56
C MET A 250 -6.02 -4.26 -0.42
N ILE A 251 -4.73 -4.03 -0.21
CA ILE A 251 -3.96 -4.62 0.90
C ILE A 251 -4.33 -3.96 2.22
N GLY A 252 -4.37 -2.63 2.25
CA GLY A 252 -4.63 -1.84 3.45
C GLY A 252 -3.52 -1.97 4.51
N HIS A 253 -3.82 -1.55 5.73
CA HIS A 253 -2.90 -1.63 6.88
C HIS A 253 -3.10 -2.89 7.74
N GLU A 254 -4.17 -3.66 7.50
CA GLU A 254 -4.48 -4.93 8.17
C GLU A 254 -4.89 -5.99 7.13
N PRO A 255 -3.94 -6.49 6.31
CA PRO A 255 -4.26 -7.45 5.27
C PRO A 255 -4.70 -8.80 5.84
N SER A 256 -5.71 -9.41 5.21
CA SER A 256 -6.12 -10.77 5.51
C SER A 256 -5.03 -11.80 5.18
N SER A 257 -5.11 -12.99 5.79
CA SER A 257 -4.20 -14.10 5.48
C SER A 257 -4.24 -14.54 4.01
N ILE A 258 -5.39 -14.37 3.34
CA ILE A 258 -5.54 -14.65 1.91
C ILE A 258 -4.70 -13.67 1.08
N ILE A 259 -4.75 -12.38 1.42
CA ILE A 259 -3.95 -11.35 0.76
C ILE A 259 -2.46 -11.63 0.95
N LEU A 260 -2.02 -11.90 2.18
CA LEU A 260 -0.61 -12.18 2.47
C LEU A 260 -0.09 -13.41 1.70
N ARG A 261 -0.89 -14.48 1.63
CA ARG A 261 -0.57 -15.66 0.81
C ARG A 261 -0.42 -15.28 -0.66
N ASN A 262 -1.40 -14.58 -1.22
CA ASN A 262 -1.34 -14.19 -2.63
C ASN A 262 -0.15 -13.26 -2.93
N LEU A 263 0.21 -12.35 -2.02
CA LEU A 263 1.41 -11.51 -2.15
C LEU A 263 2.69 -12.34 -2.25
N SER A 264 2.83 -13.39 -1.42
CA SER A 264 4.00 -14.28 -1.49
C SER A 264 4.11 -15.05 -2.81
N GLU A 265 2.96 -15.34 -3.46
CA GLU A 265 2.91 -16.05 -4.75
C GLU A 265 3.11 -15.09 -5.95
N ILE A 266 2.68 -13.83 -5.84
CA ILE A 266 2.77 -12.81 -6.90
C ILE A 266 4.17 -12.18 -6.96
N GLY A 267 4.82 -12.01 -5.80
CA GLY A 267 6.06 -11.23 -5.70
C GLY A 267 5.80 -9.73 -5.54
N ILE A 268 6.87 -8.92 -5.62
CA ILE A 268 6.78 -7.45 -5.59
C ILE A 268 6.31 -6.99 -6.98
N PRO A 269 5.13 -6.34 -7.11
CA PRO A 269 4.68 -5.82 -8.40
C PRO A 269 5.63 -4.76 -8.95
N ARG A 270 5.76 -4.67 -10.28
CA ARG A 270 6.69 -3.72 -10.91
C ARG A 270 6.42 -2.26 -10.54
N CYS A 271 5.16 -1.88 -10.35
CA CYS A 271 4.77 -0.55 -9.89
C CYS A 271 5.22 -0.24 -8.45
N CYS A 272 5.56 -1.26 -7.65
CA CYS A 272 6.02 -1.13 -6.27
C CYS A 272 7.55 -1.27 -6.12
N PHE A 273 8.32 -1.35 -7.22
CA PHE A 273 9.78 -1.27 -7.13
C PHE A 273 10.23 0.17 -6.83
N GLY A 274 11.26 0.31 -6.00
CA GLY A 274 11.81 1.62 -5.66
C GLY A 274 12.43 1.73 -4.27
N ASP A 275 12.35 0.67 -3.47
CA ASP A 275 12.84 0.61 -2.07
C ASP A 275 12.33 1.82 -1.26
N ALA A 276 13.24 2.55 -0.62
CA ALA A 276 12.96 3.76 0.13
C ALA A 276 12.28 4.86 -0.71
N LYS A 277 12.61 4.98 -2.01
CA LYS A 277 12.04 6.02 -2.90
C LYS A 277 10.55 5.79 -3.17
N LEU A 278 10.07 4.56 -3.06
CA LEU A 278 8.63 4.27 -3.20
C LEU A 278 7.83 5.05 -2.15
N MET A 279 8.36 5.21 -0.93
CA MET A 279 7.65 5.87 0.17
C MET A 279 7.41 7.37 -0.07
N ASP A 280 8.18 7.97 -1.00
CA ASP A 280 7.99 9.36 -1.47
C ASP A 280 6.93 9.47 -2.58
N GLN A 281 6.61 8.36 -3.26
CA GLN A 281 5.72 8.30 -4.41
C GLN A 281 4.30 7.85 -4.07
N ILE A 282 4.07 7.40 -2.82
CA ILE A 282 2.78 6.88 -2.37
C ILE A 282 2.22 7.68 -1.21
N SER A 283 0.89 7.72 -1.12
CA SER A 283 0.15 8.34 -0.02
C SER A 283 0.54 7.71 1.34
N PRO A 284 0.52 8.47 2.45
CA PRO A 284 0.73 7.93 3.80
C PRO A 284 -0.13 6.70 4.12
N ASP A 285 -1.37 6.65 3.61
CA ASP A 285 -2.30 5.53 3.81
C ASP A 285 -1.82 4.21 3.19
N HIS A 286 -0.88 4.27 2.26
CA HIS A 286 -0.42 3.13 1.45
C HIS A 286 0.92 2.56 1.94
N ARG A 287 1.60 3.23 2.87
CA ARG A 287 2.94 2.84 3.32
C ARG A 287 2.95 1.53 4.10
N ALA A 288 1.95 1.29 4.95
CA ALA A 288 1.80 0.00 5.65
C ALA A 288 1.59 -1.16 4.66
N ALA A 289 0.72 -0.95 3.65
CA ALA A 289 0.53 -1.92 2.56
C ALA A 289 1.84 -2.23 1.82
N ALA A 290 2.63 -1.19 1.49
CA ALA A 290 3.93 -1.37 0.84
C ALA A 290 4.92 -2.16 1.72
N VAL A 291 4.94 -1.93 3.03
CA VAL A 291 5.73 -2.74 3.97
C VAL A 291 5.28 -4.20 3.92
N PHE A 292 3.97 -4.49 3.85
CA PHE A 292 3.50 -5.87 3.69
C PHE A 292 3.94 -6.51 2.37
N VAL A 293 3.85 -5.78 1.25
CA VAL A 293 4.34 -6.26 -0.06
C VAL A 293 5.79 -6.71 0.05
N TYR A 294 6.69 -5.85 0.55
CA TYR A 294 8.09 -6.23 0.68
C TYR A 294 8.29 -7.35 1.73
N SER A 295 7.55 -7.33 2.84
CA SER A 295 7.68 -8.37 3.87
C SER A 295 7.37 -9.78 3.33
N GLN A 296 6.42 -9.90 2.39
CA GLN A 296 5.99 -11.20 1.85
C GLN A 296 6.80 -11.63 0.63
N ALA A 297 7.40 -10.69 -0.10
CA ALA A 297 7.95 -10.95 -1.43
C ALA A 297 9.41 -10.50 -1.64
N HIS A 298 10.09 -10.04 -0.59
CA HIS A 298 11.49 -9.62 -0.72
C HIS A 298 12.39 -10.80 -1.11
N THR A 299 13.31 -10.51 -2.04
CA THR A 299 14.46 -11.35 -2.35
C THR A 299 15.76 -10.76 -1.81
N ASP A 300 15.78 -9.45 -1.54
CA ASP A 300 16.90 -8.73 -0.93
C ASP A 300 16.47 -8.18 0.44
N VAL A 301 17.03 -8.78 1.50
CA VAL A 301 16.77 -8.42 2.89
C VAL A 301 17.19 -6.98 3.18
N ILE A 302 18.29 -6.49 2.59
CA ILE A 302 18.77 -5.13 2.84
C ILE A 302 17.85 -4.11 2.17
N ALA A 303 17.39 -4.37 0.95
CA ALA A 303 16.40 -3.54 0.29
C ALA A 303 15.09 -3.48 1.10
N TYR A 304 14.63 -4.62 1.62
CA TYR A 304 13.47 -4.67 2.51
C TYR A 304 13.66 -3.82 3.78
N LEU A 305 14.79 -3.94 4.48
CA LEU A 305 15.06 -3.15 5.68
C LEU A 305 15.05 -1.65 5.38
N ARG A 306 15.64 -1.21 4.26
CA ARG A 306 15.57 0.20 3.83
C ARG A 306 14.14 0.67 3.59
N THR A 307 13.30 -0.16 2.97
CA THR A 307 11.89 0.16 2.76
C THR A 307 11.14 0.32 4.07
N VAL A 308 11.39 -0.58 5.04
CA VAL A 308 10.76 -0.51 6.38
C VAL A 308 11.16 0.77 7.12
N VAL A 309 12.46 1.06 7.17
CA VAL A 309 12.98 2.24 7.85
C VAL A 309 12.46 3.52 7.18
N ALA A 310 12.48 3.57 5.84
CA ALA A 310 11.93 4.70 5.08
C ALA A 310 10.43 4.91 5.35
N ALA A 311 9.65 3.84 5.51
CA ALA A 311 8.24 3.90 5.86
C ALA A 311 8.05 4.44 7.29
N ILE A 312 8.80 3.93 8.27
CA ILE A 312 8.73 4.38 9.68
C ILE A 312 9.06 5.87 9.77
N ASN A 313 10.15 6.33 9.14
CA ASN A 313 10.60 7.72 9.19
C ASN A 313 9.59 8.70 8.58
N ARG A 314 8.81 8.26 7.60
CA ARG A 314 7.76 9.09 6.96
C ARG A 314 6.40 8.99 7.66
N GLY A 315 6.21 7.97 8.49
CA GLY A 315 4.96 7.69 9.19
C GLY A 315 3.80 7.28 8.28
N GLY A 316 2.64 7.04 8.89
CA GLY A 316 1.41 6.63 8.21
C GLY A 316 0.59 5.67 9.07
N PRO A 317 -0.70 5.46 8.76
CA PRO A 317 -1.56 4.56 9.51
C PRO A 317 -1.02 3.13 9.47
N GLY A 318 -0.87 2.50 10.63
CA GLY A 318 -0.46 1.09 10.76
C GLY A 318 0.97 0.74 10.33
N VAL A 319 1.81 1.72 9.98
CA VAL A 319 3.20 1.49 9.53
C VAL A 319 4.02 0.77 10.60
N THR A 320 3.97 1.23 11.85
CA THR A 320 4.70 0.60 12.96
C THR A 320 4.27 -0.86 13.15
N THR A 321 2.97 -1.13 13.13
CA THR A 321 2.42 -2.49 13.22
C THR A 321 2.91 -3.38 12.07
N ALA A 322 2.85 -2.88 10.83
CA ALA A 322 3.35 -3.60 9.65
C ALA A 322 4.86 -3.88 9.76
N ALA A 323 5.63 -2.90 10.21
CA ALA A 323 7.07 -3.03 10.44
C ALA A 323 7.38 -4.07 11.52
N VAL A 324 6.70 -4.05 12.67
CA VAL A 324 6.87 -5.04 13.75
C VAL A 324 6.60 -6.45 13.24
N LEU A 325 5.48 -6.66 12.55
CA LEU A 325 5.11 -7.96 12.00
C LEU A 325 6.12 -8.45 10.96
N GLY A 326 6.52 -7.59 10.03
CA GLY A 326 7.47 -7.96 8.99
C GLY A 326 8.88 -8.19 9.54
N LEU A 327 9.40 -7.28 10.36
CA LEU A 327 10.72 -7.40 10.99
C LEU A 327 10.80 -8.58 11.96
N SER A 328 9.70 -9.07 12.53
CA SER A 328 9.72 -10.27 13.37
C SER A 328 10.03 -11.56 12.59
N LYS A 329 9.67 -11.59 11.30
CA LYS A 329 9.83 -12.75 10.39
C LYS A 329 11.01 -12.62 9.44
N CYS A 330 11.58 -11.42 9.34
CA CYS A 330 12.70 -11.10 8.46
C CYS A 330 13.93 -11.99 8.75
N GLU A 331 14.65 -12.39 7.71
CA GLU A 331 15.94 -13.03 7.87
C GLU A 331 16.97 -12.06 8.45
N ILE A 332 17.89 -12.56 9.27
CA ILE A 332 18.92 -11.71 9.89
C ILE A 332 20.08 -11.57 8.90
N PRO A 333 20.47 -10.34 8.48
CA PRO A 333 21.60 -10.16 7.58
C PRO A 333 22.93 -10.66 8.17
N GLU A 334 23.85 -11.06 7.30
CA GLU A 334 25.17 -11.55 7.73
C GLU A 334 25.96 -10.49 8.51
N ALA A 335 26.69 -10.95 9.54
CA ALA A 335 27.54 -10.08 10.36
C ALA A 335 28.55 -9.26 9.54
N LYS A 336 29.02 -9.77 8.40
CA LYS A 336 29.98 -9.08 7.52
C LYS A 336 29.40 -7.80 6.93
N VAL A 337 28.11 -7.80 6.58
CA VAL A 337 27.41 -6.63 6.05
C VAL A 337 27.40 -5.52 7.10
N TRP A 338 26.98 -5.87 8.32
CA TRP A 338 26.92 -4.93 9.43
C TRP A 338 28.29 -4.45 9.90
N LEU A 339 29.31 -5.32 9.91
CA LEU A 339 30.66 -4.93 10.29
C LEU A 339 31.25 -3.90 9.32
N ARG A 340 31.03 -4.06 8.01
CA ARG A 340 31.48 -3.09 7.00
C ARG A 340 30.80 -1.73 7.21
N ALA A 341 29.49 -1.75 7.42
CA ALA A 341 28.70 -0.56 7.71
C ALA A 341 29.16 0.14 9.00
N ALA A 342 29.43 -0.64 10.06
CA ALA A 342 29.90 -0.12 11.34
C ALA A 342 31.27 0.55 11.25
N ILE A 343 32.19 0.04 10.41
CA ILE A 343 33.49 0.69 10.17
C ILE A 343 33.28 2.09 9.61
N VAL A 344 32.47 2.24 8.56
CA VAL A 344 32.18 3.55 7.95
C VAL A 344 31.50 4.48 8.96
N LEU A 345 30.48 3.97 9.67
CA LEU A 345 29.75 4.73 10.69
C LEU A 345 30.67 5.23 11.82
N SER A 346 31.65 4.41 12.21
CA SER A 346 32.59 4.73 13.29
C SER A 346 33.56 5.87 12.93
N GLY A 347 33.81 6.12 11.64
CA GLY A 347 34.64 7.22 11.16
C GLY A 347 34.01 8.61 11.32
N LYS A 348 32.70 8.68 11.64
CA LYS A 348 31.92 9.92 11.86
C LYS A 348 31.88 10.91 10.68
N ASP A 349 32.40 10.53 9.52
CA ASP A 349 32.30 11.33 8.30
C ASP A 349 30.90 11.18 7.69
N ARG A 350 30.10 12.25 7.79
CA ARG A 350 28.73 12.29 7.28
C ARG A 350 28.64 12.06 5.77
N ILE A 351 29.63 12.51 5.01
CA ILE A 351 29.65 12.34 3.54
C ILE A 351 29.87 10.85 3.23
N ALA A 352 30.81 10.21 3.92
CA ALA A 352 31.07 8.77 3.76
C ALA A 352 29.87 7.92 4.18
N ILE A 353 29.19 8.26 5.28
CA ILE A 353 28.00 7.55 5.76
C ILE A 353 26.86 7.65 4.75
N GLN A 354 26.60 8.82 4.17
CA GLN A 354 25.56 9.00 3.16
C GLN A 354 25.88 8.30 1.83
N ALA A 355 27.17 8.20 1.49
CA ALA A 355 27.62 7.48 0.29
C ALA A 355 27.50 5.95 0.45
N ASP A 356 27.68 5.41 1.66
CA ASP A 356 27.49 3.98 1.94
C ASP A 356 26.06 3.69 2.42
N ARG A 357 25.25 3.13 1.52
CA ARG A 357 23.83 2.82 1.80
C ARG A 357 23.61 1.83 2.94
N ASN A 358 24.60 1.03 3.33
CA ASN A 358 24.49 0.11 4.47
C ASN A 358 24.87 0.81 5.78
N ALA A 359 25.84 1.73 5.75
CA ALA A 359 26.18 2.58 6.89
C ALA A 359 25.01 3.49 7.27
N SER A 360 24.40 4.15 6.29
CA SER A 360 23.20 4.96 6.49
C SER A 360 22.03 4.12 7.03
N LEU A 361 21.78 2.92 6.49
CA LEU A 361 20.76 2.02 7.03
C LEU A 361 21.05 1.60 8.48
N LEU A 362 22.31 1.28 8.81
CA LEU A 362 22.70 0.89 10.16
C LEU A 362 22.49 2.05 11.14
N GLU A 363 22.84 3.28 10.75
CA GLU A 363 22.59 4.47 11.55
C GLU A 363 21.09 4.65 11.83
N GLU A 364 20.25 4.59 10.81
CA GLU A 364 18.80 4.74 10.97
C GLU A 364 18.21 3.60 11.84
N LEU A 365 18.70 2.36 11.70
CA LEU A 365 18.28 1.25 12.57
C LEU A 365 18.69 1.46 14.04
N ILE A 366 19.86 2.07 14.28
CA ILE A 366 20.29 2.42 15.64
C ILE A 366 19.38 3.51 16.21
N GLU A 367 19.04 4.54 15.43
CA GLU A 367 18.08 5.57 15.85
C GLU A 367 16.71 5.00 16.21
N LEU A 368 16.26 3.95 15.51
CA LEU A 368 15.02 3.24 15.84
C LEU A 368 15.05 2.48 17.18
N LEU A 369 16.22 2.30 17.81
CA LEU A 369 16.30 1.70 19.15
C LEU A 369 15.75 2.63 20.25
N ASP A 370 15.67 3.93 19.99
CA ASP A 370 15.09 4.94 20.88
C ASP A 370 13.57 5.14 20.66
N ASN A 371 12.95 4.32 19.81
CA ASN A 371 11.53 4.41 19.51
C ASN A 371 10.67 4.03 20.75
N PRO A 372 9.54 4.72 21.00
CA PRO A 372 8.66 4.41 22.14
C PRO A 372 7.98 3.03 22.04
N ASP A 373 7.86 2.45 20.84
CA ASP A 373 7.27 1.12 20.66
C ASP A 373 8.29 0.02 20.98
N ALA A 374 8.13 -0.61 22.16
CA ALA A 374 9.00 -1.68 22.62
C ALA A 374 9.00 -2.92 21.70
N ALA A 375 7.92 -3.20 20.95
CA ALA A 375 7.88 -4.30 20.01
C ALA A 375 8.74 -4.01 18.78
N LEU A 376 8.74 -2.77 18.30
CA LEU A 376 9.62 -2.33 17.22
C LEU A 376 11.08 -2.41 17.66
N VAL A 377 11.43 -1.87 18.83
CA VAL A 377 12.80 -1.92 19.38
C VAL A 377 13.29 -3.36 19.50
N ARG A 378 12.46 -4.29 20.01
CA ARG A 378 12.81 -5.72 20.08
C ARG A 378 13.07 -6.32 18.70
N SER A 379 12.25 -6.00 17.71
CA SER A 379 12.43 -6.48 16.33
C SER A 379 13.72 -5.94 15.71
N VAL A 380 14.03 -4.65 15.90
CA VAL A 380 15.28 -4.04 15.41
C VAL A 380 16.51 -4.66 16.08
N ARG A 381 16.50 -4.83 17.41
CA ARG A 381 17.61 -5.53 18.13
C ARG A 381 17.82 -6.94 17.61
N ARG A 382 16.75 -7.67 17.27
CA ARG A 382 16.87 -9.01 16.67
C ARG A 382 17.61 -8.98 15.32
N ILE A 383 17.31 -7.99 14.46
CA ILE A 383 18.01 -7.80 13.18
C ILE A 383 19.48 -7.43 13.39
N LEU A 384 19.77 -6.62 14.41
CA LEU A 384 21.12 -6.20 14.77
C LEU A 384 21.85 -7.21 15.69
N LYS A 385 21.26 -8.38 15.98
CA LYS A 385 21.88 -9.45 16.79
C LYS A 385 23.32 -9.83 16.37
N PRO A 386 23.70 -9.82 15.08
CA PRO A 386 25.08 -10.07 14.70
C PRO A 386 26.09 -9.06 15.27
N LEU A 387 25.64 -7.86 15.65
CA LEU A 387 26.43 -6.82 16.32
C LEU A 387 26.33 -6.87 17.85
N HIS A 388 25.73 -7.91 18.45
CA HIS A 388 25.73 -8.06 19.91
C HIS A 388 27.09 -8.50 20.43
N VAL A 389 27.35 -8.25 21.72
CA VAL A 389 28.65 -8.54 22.37
C VAL A 389 29.06 -10.00 22.17
N ALA A 390 28.14 -10.93 22.41
CA ALA A 390 28.41 -12.36 22.31
C ALA A 390 28.83 -12.81 20.89
N SER A 391 28.36 -12.10 19.85
CA SER A 391 28.68 -12.38 18.45
C SER A 391 29.97 -11.68 17.98
N MET A 392 30.32 -10.57 18.62
CA MET A 392 31.33 -9.64 18.14
C MET A 392 32.67 -9.72 18.86
N LEU A 393 32.74 -10.21 20.11
CA LEU A 393 33.99 -10.15 20.90
C LEU A 393 35.20 -10.75 20.18
N ASP A 394 35.09 -11.97 19.65
CA ASP A 394 36.20 -12.61 18.94
C ASP A 394 36.59 -11.85 17.67
N ARG A 395 35.59 -11.28 16.97
CA ARG A 395 35.81 -10.50 15.74
C ARG A 395 36.49 -9.17 16.02
N LEU A 396 36.12 -8.51 17.12
CA LEU A 396 36.70 -7.25 17.56
C LEU A 396 38.18 -7.41 17.93
N GLN A 397 38.57 -8.54 18.52
CA GLN A 397 39.97 -8.80 18.88
C GLN A 397 40.89 -8.89 17.65
N ALA A 398 40.37 -9.30 16.49
CA ALA A 398 41.12 -9.34 15.24
C ALA A 398 41.31 -7.96 14.58
N LEU A 399 40.63 -6.91 15.09
CA LEU A 399 40.69 -5.57 14.51
C LEU A 399 41.79 -4.70 15.16
N PRO A 400 42.33 -3.71 14.41
CA PRO A 400 43.18 -2.66 14.96
C PRO A 400 42.51 -1.95 16.14
N GLU A 401 43.31 -1.49 17.11
CA GLU A 401 42.82 -0.90 18.39
C GLU A 401 41.79 0.22 18.17
N GLU A 402 42.05 1.12 17.22
CA GLU A 402 41.17 2.23 16.88
C GLU A 402 39.79 1.76 16.39
N HIS A 403 39.76 0.93 15.34
CA HIS A 403 38.52 0.36 14.80
C HIS A 403 37.78 -0.50 15.82
N ARG A 404 38.53 -1.27 16.63
CA ARG A 404 37.97 -2.12 17.67
C ARG A 404 37.13 -1.29 18.64
N ARG A 405 37.71 -0.22 19.19
CA ARG A 405 37.03 0.66 20.14
C ARG A 405 35.85 1.39 19.51
N ALA A 406 36.04 1.90 18.29
CA ALA A 406 35.02 2.68 17.60
C ALA A 406 33.78 1.83 17.27
N ILE A 407 33.98 0.61 16.77
CA ILE A 407 32.88 -0.37 16.55
C ILE A 407 32.33 -0.87 17.89
N GLY A 408 33.18 -1.05 18.89
CA GLY A 408 32.78 -1.44 20.23
C GLY A 408 31.76 -0.50 20.86
N ARG A 409 31.87 0.81 20.64
CA ARG A 409 30.85 1.79 21.05
C ARG A 409 29.52 1.57 20.34
N ILE A 410 29.53 1.24 19.05
CA ILE A 410 28.31 0.90 18.30
C ILE A 410 27.66 -0.35 18.90
N VAL A 411 28.45 -1.38 19.21
CA VAL A 411 27.96 -2.59 19.88
C VAL A 411 27.29 -2.28 21.23
N LEU A 412 27.87 -1.38 22.03
CA LEU A 412 27.26 -0.95 23.31
C LEU A 412 25.91 -0.25 23.14
N VAL A 413 25.72 0.52 22.07
CA VAL A 413 24.45 1.20 21.80
C VAL A 413 23.37 0.18 21.40
N ILE A 414 23.75 -0.83 20.61
CA ILE A 414 22.83 -1.85 20.10
C ILE A 414 22.43 -2.86 21.18
N ASP A 415 23.40 -3.35 21.94
CA ASP A 415 23.25 -4.45 22.87
C ASP A 415 23.11 -3.95 24.31
N ALA A 416 21.86 -3.83 24.76
CA ALA A 416 21.53 -3.40 26.12
C ALA A 416 22.09 -4.32 27.22
N ASP A 417 22.40 -5.58 26.89
CA ASP A 417 22.93 -6.58 27.84
C ASP A 417 24.47 -6.61 27.87
N ALA A 418 25.15 -5.80 27.05
CA ALA A 418 26.61 -5.82 26.94
C ALA A 418 27.32 -5.49 28.26
N ILE A 419 26.88 -4.43 28.96
CA ILE A 419 27.49 -4.00 30.23
C ILE A 419 27.27 -5.05 31.34
N PRO A 420 26.03 -5.54 31.60
CA PRO A 420 25.81 -6.66 32.52
C PRO A 420 26.68 -7.88 32.20
N HIS A 421 26.75 -8.29 30.93
CA HIS A 421 27.52 -9.44 30.50
C HIS A 421 29.02 -9.33 30.82
N ILE A 422 29.61 -8.16 30.56
CA ILE A 422 31.03 -7.90 30.86
C ILE A 422 31.24 -7.82 32.37
N ARG A 423 30.34 -7.16 33.11
CA ARG A 423 30.41 -7.05 34.57
C ARG A 423 30.42 -8.43 35.23
N ASP A 424 29.59 -9.36 34.76
CA ASP A 424 29.58 -10.74 35.25
C ASP A 424 30.89 -11.47 34.92
N GLY A 425 31.42 -11.25 33.70
CA GLY A 425 32.72 -11.75 33.29
C GLY A 425 33.87 -11.27 34.19
N LEU A 426 33.86 -9.99 34.59
CA LEU A 426 34.86 -9.39 35.47
C LEU A 426 34.80 -9.96 36.90
N ARG A 427 33.63 -10.45 37.34
CA ARG A 427 33.44 -11.07 38.68
C ARG A 427 33.66 -12.58 38.67
N HIS A 428 33.90 -13.18 37.50
CA HIS A 428 33.94 -14.63 37.35
C HIS A 428 35.13 -15.25 38.12
N PRO A 429 34.97 -16.40 38.82
CA PRO A 429 36.04 -16.98 39.64
C PRO A 429 37.26 -17.46 38.82
N VAL A 430 37.05 -17.86 37.56
CA VAL A 430 38.10 -18.27 36.63
C VAL A 430 38.83 -17.07 36.03
N LEU A 431 40.13 -16.94 36.29
CA LEU A 431 41.00 -15.85 35.83
C LEU A 431 40.92 -15.63 34.31
N LYS A 432 40.98 -16.70 33.50
CA LYS A 432 40.88 -16.61 32.04
C LYS A 432 39.61 -15.87 31.56
N LYS A 433 38.48 -16.08 32.24
CA LYS A 433 37.23 -15.38 31.92
C LYS A 433 37.27 -13.91 32.33
N ARG A 434 37.91 -13.59 33.46
CA ARG A 434 38.13 -12.19 33.87
C ARG A 434 39.03 -11.46 32.89
N LEU A 435 40.15 -12.06 32.48
CA LEU A 435 41.05 -11.47 31.48
C LEU A 435 40.34 -11.21 30.14
N ALA A 436 39.51 -12.15 29.69
CA ALA A 436 38.68 -11.96 28.50
C ALA A 436 37.67 -10.82 28.69
N ALA A 437 37.05 -10.69 29.88
CA ALA A 437 36.14 -9.60 30.19
C ALA A 437 36.84 -8.23 30.27
N ILE A 438 38.09 -8.17 30.79
CA ILE A 438 38.90 -6.95 30.77
C ILE A 438 39.20 -6.55 29.31
N ALA A 439 39.57 -7.51 28.46
CA ALA A 439 39.79 -7.26 27.04
C ALA A 439 38.52 -6.84 26.30
N ALA A 440 37.36 -7.42 26.67
CA ALA A 440 36.05 -7.02 26.18
C ALA A 440 35.69 -5.58 26.57
N ALA A 441 35.92 -5.20 27.84
CA ALA A 441 35.69 -3.85 28.33
C ALA A 441 36.51 -2.81 27.55
N ASP A 442 37.78 -3.12 27.24
CA ASP A 442 38.60 -2.28 26.37
C ASP A 442 38.06 -2.21 24.94
N ALA A 443 37.75 -3.38 24.35
CA ALA A 443 37.25 -3.46 22.98
C ALA A 443 35.95 -2.66 22.79
N LEU A 444 35.09 -2.62 23.80
CA LEU A 444 33.84 -1.87 23.78
C LEU A 444 33.97 -0.41 24.21
N SER A 445 35.16 0.06 24.60
CA SER A 445 35.33 1.37 25.29
C SER A 445 34.45 1.51 26.55
N ALA A 446 34.22 0.41 27.27
CA ALA A 446 33.29 0.34 28.41
C ALA A 446 33.98 0.48 29.78
N VAL A 447 35.29 0.71 29.82
CA VAL A 447 36.08 0.76 31.08
C VAL A 447 35.49 1.76 32.08
N ASP A 448 35.13 2.96 31.61
CA ASP A 448 34.55 4.01 32.48
C ASP A 448 33.15 3.65 33.00
N LEU A 449 32.38 2.85 32.26
CA LEU A 449 31.05 2.38 32.68
C LEU A 449 31.13 1.23 33.71
N LEU A 450 32.32 0.67 33.92
CA LEU A 450 32.60 -0.49 34.77
C LEU A 450 33.59 -0.16 35.90
N THR A 451 33.63 1.10 36.31
CA THR A 451 34.62 1.62 37.26
C THR A 451 34.59 0.86 38.59
N ASP A 452 33.41 0.46 39.08
CA ASP A 452 33.24 -0.36 40.30
C ASP A 452 33.99 -1.70 40.21
N ALA A 453 33.89 -2.36 39.05
CA ALA A 453 34.57 -3.63 38.81
C ALA A 453 36.09 -3.43 38.67
N PHE A 454 36.52 -2.36 38.00
CA PHE A 454 37.94 -2.04 37.84
C PHE A 454 38.62 -1.61 39.14
N GLU A 455 37.91 -0.91 40.04
CA GLU A 455 38.39 -0.59 41.39
C GLU A 455 38.70 -1.86 42.18
N ARG A 456 37.75 -2.81 42.21
CA ARG A 456 37.95 -4.11 42.87
C ARG A 456 39.13 -4.87 42.26
N ILE A 457 39.21 -4.95 40.93
CA ILE A 457 40.30 -5.64 40.24
C ILE A 457 41.65 -5.03 40.64
N SER A 458 41.74 -3.70 40.64
CA SER A 458 42.97 -2.95 40.91
C SER A 458 43.55 -3.18 42.31
N ARG A 459 42.70 -3.47 43.30
CA ARG A 459 43.09 -3.64 44.71
C ARG A 459 43.27 -5.10 45.11
N GLU A 460 42.36 -5.98 44.71
CA GLU A 460 42.19 -7.29 45.36
C GLU A 460 42.40 -8.50 44.44
N ASP A 461 42.49 -8.31 43.11
CA ASP A 461 42.54 -9.43 42.17
C ASP A 461 43.97 -9.95 41.93
N HIS A 462 44.06 -11.05 41.18
CA HIS A 462 45.28 -11.66 40.70
C HIS A 462 46.15 -10.65 39.95
N GLN A 463 47.46 -10.75 40.15
CA GLN A 463 48.45 -9.83 39.59
C GLN A 463 48.30 -9.64 38.08
N GLU A 464 48.04 -10.72 37.33
CA GLU A 464 47.84 -10.66 35.88
C GLU A 464 46.60 -9.84 35.47
N ALA A 465 45.49 -9.99 36.21
CA ALA A 465 44.29 -9.21 35.97
C ALA A 465 44.51 -7.73 36.28
N ARG A 466 45.30 -7.43 37.33
CA ARG A 466 45.71 -6.06 37.70
C ARG A 466 46.57 -5.40 36.64
N VAL A 467 47.58 -6.11 36.12
CA VAL A 467 48.41 -5.63 35.01
C VAL A 467 47.54 -5.32 33.79
N ARG A 468 46.65 -6.26 33.41
CA ARG A 468 45.76 -6.05 32.27
C ARG A 468 44.77 -4.90 32.49
N ALA A 469 44.29 -4.71 33.72
CA ALA A 469 43.46 -3.57 34.09
C ALA A 469 44.19 -2.24 33.89
N CYS A 470 45.48 -2.14 34.27
CA CYS A 470 46.28 -0.94 34.00
C CYS A 470 46.36 -0.63 32.49
N GLU A 471 46.64 -1.66 31.68
CA GLU A 471 46.79 -1.49 30.23
C GLU A 471 45.53 -0.94 29.57
N VAL A 472 44.35 -1.39 29.99
CA VAL A 472 43.08 -0.93 29.41
C VAL A 472 42.65 0.43 29.98
N MET A 473 42.88 0.69 31.27
CA MET A 473 42.61 2.00 31.90
C MET A 473 43.48 3.12 31.33
N ALA A 474 44.60 2.79 30.65
CA ALA A 474 45.40 3.77 29.91
C ALA A 474 44.61 4.55 28.85
N ASN A 475 43.49 3.99 28.37
CA ASN A 475 42.65 4.58 27.31
C ASN A 475 41.28 5.03 27.82
N ALA A 476 41.07 4.97 29.13
CA ALA A 476 39.86 5.42 29.79
C ALA A 476 39.93 6.94 30.03
N GLU A 477 38.77 7.61 30.10
CA GLU A 477 38.69 9.07 30.22
C GLU A 477 38.32 9.52 31.64
N SER A 478 37.72 8.66 32.46
CA SER A 478 37.26 9.01 33.83
C SER A 478 38.41 9.36 34.79
N LEU A 479 38.18 10.34 35.67
CA LEU A 479 39.11 10.68 36.76
C LEU A 479 39.30 9.51 37.75
N ILE A 480 38.31 8.62 37.88
CA ILE A 480 38.42 7.48 38.80
C ILE A 480 39.45 6.48 38.28
N SER A 481 39.41 6.16 36.97
CA SER A 481 40.43 5.27 36.38
C SER A 481 41.83 5.89 36.43
N LEU A 482 41.94 7.23 36.39
CA LEU A 482 43.21 7.93 36.60
C LEU A 482 43.72 7.79 38.04
N SER A 483 42.84 7.99 39.03
CA SER A 483 43.18 7.80 40.46
C SER A 483 43.64 6.37 40.73
N LEU A 484 42.94 5.37 40.19
CA LEU A 484 43.32 3.96 40.33
C LEU A 484 44.71 3.69 39.72
N LEU A 485 45.02 4.25 38.56
CA LEU A 485 46.36 4.14 37.97
C LEU A 485 47.44 4.81 38.84
N GLN A 486 47.16 5.97 39.44
CA GLN A 486 48.08 6.65 40.35
C GLN A 486 48.32 5.82 41.63
N GLU A 487 47.27 5.26 42.23
CA GLU A 487 47.37 4.33 43.37
C GLU A 487 48.24 3.13 43.02
N MET A 488 48.03 2.52 41.85
CA MET A 488 48.80 1.36 41.40
C MET A 488 50.26 1.70 41.05
N ALA A 489 50.52 2.92 40.56
CA ALA A 489 51.88 3.41 40.28
C ALA A 489 52.68 3.72 41.56
N ALA A 490 52.00 3.96 42.69
CA ALA A 490 52.63 4.17 44.00
C ALA A 490 53.01 2.86 44.73
N LEU A 491 52.65 1.69 44.18
CA LEU A 491 53.01 0.40 44.75
C LEU A 491 54.55 0.20 44.76
N PRO A 492 55.08 -0.69 45.62
CA PRO A 492 56.47 -1.13 45.53
C PRO A 492 56.81 -1.71 44.14
N PRO A 493 58.10 -1.78 43.76
CA PRO A 493 58.52 -2.33 42.46
C PRO A 493 57.87 -3.71 42.20
N CYS A 494 56.97 -3.75 41.23
CA CYS A 494 56.25 -4.96 40.80
C CYS A 494 55.68 -4.75 39.39
N PRO A 495 55.30 -5.83 38.68
CA PRO A 495 54.77 -5.71 37.31
C PRO A 495 53.52 -4.82 37.20
N VAL A 496 52.71 -4.76 38.26
CA VAL A 496 51.52 -3.89 38.32
C VAL A 496 51.91 -2.41 38.32
N ARG A 497 52.93 -2.05 39.12
CA ARG A 497 53.48 -0.68 39.17
C ARG A 497 54.00 -0.25 37.79
N ASP A 498 54.79 -1.11 37.16
CA ASP A 498 55.43 -0.79 35.89
C ASP A 498 54.40 -0.64 34.76
N ALA A 499 53.34 -1.47 34.76
CA ALA A 499 52.21 -1.33 33.86
C ALA A 499 51.41 -0.03 34.10
N ALA A 500 51.19 0.34 35.38
CA ALA A 500 50.49 1.57 35.74
C ALA A 500 51.25 2.83 35.34
N VAL A 501 52.57 2.87 35.56
CA VAL A 501 53.43 3.98 35.11
C VAL A 501 53.38 4.13 33.59
N LYS A 502 53.49 3.01 32.85
CA LYS A 502 53.36 3.02 31.38
C LYS A 502 51.99 3.51 30.92
N ALA A 503 50.92 3.09 31.58
CA ALA A 503 49.56 3.53 31.30
C ALA A 503 49.36 5.03 31.54
N LEU A 504 49.91 5.57 32.63
CA LEU A 504 49.90 7.01 32.93
C LEU A 504 50.66 7.81 31.86
N SER A 505 51.83 7.35 31.43
CA SER A 505 52.58 8.00 30.35
C SER A 505 51.80 8.01 29.03
N LYS A 506 51.11 6.91 28.68
CA LYS A 506 50.24 6.87 27.49
C LYS A 506 49.11 7.90 27.60
N ARG A 507 48.49 8.02 28.77
CA ARG A 507 47.38 8.94 29.02
C ARG A 507 47.82 10.41 29.03
N SER A 508 49.00 10.74 29.55
CA SER A 508 49.53 12.11 29.51
C SER A 508 49.87 12.57 28.10
N VAL A 509 50.31 11.66 27.22
CA VAL A 509 50.58 11.96 25.81
C VAL A 509 49.29 12.16 25.00
N ALA A 510 48.16 11.59 25.43
CA ALA A 510 46.87 11.74 24.75
C ALA A 510 46.10 13.02 25.13
N VAL A 511 46.51 13.72 26.20
CA VAL A 511 45.86 14.94 26.72
C VAL A 511 46.62 16.23 26.34
N ALA A 512 47.86 16.10 25.85
CA ALA A 512 48.65 17.18 25.26
C ALA A 512 48.38 17.28 23.76
#